data_AF-A0A098S050-F1
#
_entry.id   AF-A0A098S050-F1
#
_cell.length_a   1.000
_cell.length_b   1.000
_cell.length_c   1.000
_cell.angle_alpha   90.00
_cell.angle_beta   90.00
_cell.angle_gamma   90.00
#
_symmetry.space_group_name_H-M   'P 1'
#
loop_
_entity.id
_entity.type
_entity.pdbx_description
1 polymer ?
#
loop_
_entity_poly.entity_id
_entity_poly.type
_entity_poly.pdbx_seq_one_letter_code
_entity_poly.pdbx_strand_id
1 'polypeptide(L)'
;MNATELQQFTKAIQESTEAFKEAVETLRRERSPWANPEDAADLLGIPRTKGKFHRRRLARLVDRGILKKVRAGKTPYYWKDELRAVALKVAEGDICV
;
A
#
# COMPACT_ATOMS: atom_id res chain seq x y z
N MET A 1 -32.23 -28.88 -13.89
CA MET A 1 -31.07 -27.99 -14.13
C MET A 1 -30.31 -28.55 -15.30
N ASN A 2 -30.32 -27.84 -16.42
CA ASN A 2 -29.67 -28.27 -17.64
C ASN A 2 -28.17 -27.97 -17.57
N ALA A 3 -27.33 -28.70 -18.30
CA ALA A 3 -25.86 -28.59 -18.21
C ALA A 3 -25.34 -27.15 -18.40
N THR A 4 -26.02 -26.36 -19.24
CA THR A 4 -25.72 -24.94 -19.50
C THR A 4 -26.00 -24.04 -18.29
N GLU A 5 -27.10 -24.28 -17.57
CA GLU A 5 -27.46 -23.53 -16.35
C GLU A 5 -26.46 -23.83 -15.22
N LEU A 6 -26.00 -25.09 -15.14
CA LEU A 6 -25.02 -25.53 -14.15
C LEU A 6 -23.64 -24.88 -14.42
N GLN A 7 -23.23 -24.77 -15.69
CA GLN A 7 -22.00 -24.07 -16.09
C GLN A 7 -22.07 -22.56 -15.80
N GLN A 8 -23.19 -21.91 -16.09
CA GLN A 8 -23.39 -20.50 -15.79
C GLN A 8 -23.36 -20.24 -14.29
N PHE A 9 -23.98 -21.12 -13.50
CA PHE A 9 -23.99 -21.03 -12.04
C PHE A 9 -22.58 -21.20 -11.45
N THR A 10 -21.80 -22.18 -11.94
CA THR A 10 -20.41 -22.37 -11.49
C THR A 10 -19.53 -21.18 -11.84
N LYS A 11 -19.73 -20.57 -13.00
CA LYS A 11 -18.97 -19.38 -13.44
C LYS A 11 -19.30 -18.18 -12.55
N ALA A 12 -20.57 -17.95 -12.25
CA ALA A 12 -20.99 -16.87 -11.35
C ALA A 12 -20.41 -17.04 -9.92
N ILE A 13 -20.34 -18.29 -9.41
CA ILE A 13 -19.69 -18.58 -8.13
C ILE A 13 -18.19 -18.26 -8.18
N GLN A 14 -17.50 -18.63 -9.26
CA GLN A 14 -16.07 -18.35 -9.41
C GLN A 14 -15.79 -16.84 -9.45
N GLU A 15 -16.53 -16.09 -10.25
CA GLU A 15 -16.40 -14.63 -10.36
C GLU A 15 -16.67 -13.95 -9.01
N SER A 16 -17.72 -14.36 -8.31
CA SER A 16 -18.04 -13.87 -6.96
C SER A 16 -16.93 -14.19 -5.95
N THR A 17 -16.35 -15.40 -6.02
CA THR A 17 -15.26 -15.82 -5.13
C THR A 17 -13.98 -15.03 -5.38
N GLU A 18 -13.65 -14.74 -6.64
CA GLU A 18 -12.50 -13.92 -7.01
C GLU A 18 -12.66 -12.48 -6.51
N ALA A 19 -13.80 -11.86 -6.76
CA ALA A 19 -14.12 -10.53 -6.24
C ALA A 19 -14.03 -10.47 -4.71
N PHE A 20 -14.53 -11.51 -4.02
CA PHE A 20 -14.45 -11.59 -2.57
C PHE A 20 -13.01 -11.73 -2.07
N LYS A 21 -12.17 -12.55 -2.73
CA LYS A 21 -10.74 -12.68 -2.38
C LYS A 21 -10.02 -11.35 -2.51
N GLU A 22 -10.28 -10.60 -3.58
CA GLU A 22 -9.70 -9.27 -3.78
C GLU A 22 -10.14 -8.28 -2.69
N ALA A 23 -11.43 -8.28 -2.33
CA ALA A 23 -11.95 -7.45 -1.26
C ALA A 23 -11.31 -7.79 0.11
N VAL A 24 -11.16 -9.08 0.43
CA VAL A 24 -10.51 -9.52 1.68
C VAL A 24 -9.04 -9.11 1.72
N GLU A 25 -8.30 -9.24 0.62
CA GLU A 25 -6.91 -8.80 0.54
C GLU A 25 -6.79 -7.28 0.68
N THR A 26 -7.73 -6.53 0.12
CA THR A 26 -7.79 -5.07 0.27
C THR A 26 -8.04 -4.68 1.72
N LEU A 27 -9.02 -5.29 2.37
CA LEU A 27 -9.32 -5.07 3.79
C LEU A 27 -8.15 -5.44 4.71
N ARG A 28 -7.44 -6.54 4.41
CA ARG A 28 -6.22 -6.93 5.12
C ARG A 28 -5.11 -5.90 4.95
N ARG A 29 -4.90 -5.42 3.73
CA ARG A 29 -3.93 -4.36 3.45
C ARG A 29 -4.29 -3.09 4.19
N GLU A 30 -5.54 -2.67 4.19
CA GLU A 30 -6.01 -1.48 4.92
C GLU A 30 -5.82 -1.61 6.43
N ARG A 31 -6.21 -2.75 7.02
CA ARG A 31 -6.06 -3.03 8.45
C ARG A 31 -4.62 -3.19 8.91
N SER A 32 -3.70 -3.60 8.03
CA SER A 32 -2.29 -3.69 8.38
C SER A 32 -1.77 -2.33 8.83
N PRO A 33 -1.15 -2.22 10.02
CA PRO A 33 -0.59 -0.96 10.52
C PRO A 33 0.68 -0.55 9.77
N TRP A 34 1.23 -1.46 8.96
CA TRP A 34 2.45 -1.27 8.20
C TRP A 34 2.17 -1.01 6.72
N ALA A 35 2.95 -0.12 6.12
CA ALA A 35 3.00 0.18 4.70
C ALA A 35 4.34 -0.26 4.11
N ASN A 36 4.29 -0.86 2.92
CA ASN A 36 5.48 -1.14 2.13
C ASN A 36 6.02 0.17 1.50
N PRO A 37 7.17 0.17 0.80
CA PRO A 37 7.73 1.39 0.20
C PRO A 37 6.91 2.01 -0.93
N GLU A 38 6.06 1.23 -1.58
CA GLU A 38 5.17 1.72 -2.63
C GLU A 38 3.97 2.43 -1.98
N ASP A 39 3.29 1.78 -1.03
CA ASP A 39 2.17 2.36 -0.29
C ASP A 39 2.61 3.64 0.47
N ALA A 40 3.82 3.63 1.02
CA ALA A 40 4.40 4.79 1.69
C ALA A 40 4.66 5.97 0.74
N ALA A 41 5.09 5.67 -0.50
CA ALA A 41 5.27 6.70 -1.52
C ALA A 41 3.91 7.28 -1.94
N ASP A 42 2.91 6.43 -2.13
CA ASP A 42 1.55 6.84 -2.48
C ASP A 42 0.93 7.73 -1.39
N LEU A 43 1.11 7.37 -0.11
CA LEU A 43 0.63 8.18 1.02
C LEU A 43 1.31 9.55 1.15
N LEU A 44 2.59 9.66 0.78
CA LEU A 44 3.35 10.91 0.84
C LEU A 44 3.30 11.72 -0.46
N GLY A 45 2.57 11.24 -1.49
CA GLY A 45 2.53 11.89 -2.80
C GLY A 45 3.85 11.83 -3.57
N ILE A 46 4.73 10.87 -3.27
CA ILE A 46 6.02 10.70 -3.93
C ILE A 46 5.83 9.90 -5.23
N PRO A 47 6.20 10.43 -6.41
CA PRO A 47 6.03 9.71 -7.68
C PRO A 47 6.79 8.39 -7.73
N ARG A 48 6.07 7.31 -8.05
CA ARG A 48 6.65 5.98 -8.26
C ARG A 48 7.37 5.95 -9.60
N THR A 49 8.64 5.54 -9.59
CA THR A 49 9.48 5.50 -10.80
C THR A 49 10.05 4.11 -11.00
N LYS A 50 10.25 3.70 -12.27
CA LYS A 50 10.88 2.40 -12.62
C LYS A 50 12.25 2.20 -11.95
N GLY A 51 13.01 3.29 -11.77
CA GLY A 51 14.32 3.29 -11.11
C GLY A 51 14.29 3.19 -9.58
N LYS A 52 13.10 3.05 -8.96
CA LYS A 52 12.93 3.01 -7.49
C LYS A 52 13.43 4.28 -6.78
N PHE A 53 13.36 5.46 -7.44
CA PHE A 53 13.79 6.72 -6.84
C PHE A 53 12.94 7.09 -5.61
N HIS A 54 11.67 6.71 -5.58
CA HIS A 54 10.80 6.87 -4.41
C HIS A 54 11.37 6.17 -3.19
N ARG A 55 11.97 4.99 -3.34
CA ARG A 55 12.62 4.27 -2.22
C ARG A 55 13.85 4.99 -1.68
N ARG A 56 14.65 5.61 -2.55
CA ARG A 56 15.79 6.46 -2.13
C ARG A 56 15.31 7.73 -1.42
N ARG A 57 14.18 8.29 -1.86
CA ARG A 57 13.55 9.45 -1.24
C ARG A 57 13.05 9.12 0.17
N LEU A 58 12.33 7.99 0.32
CA LEU A 58 11.94 7.45 1.62
C LEU A 58 13.13 7.19 2.53
N ALA A 59 14.23 6.62 2.01
CA ALA A 59 15.45 6.42 2.79
C ALA A 59 16.01 7.74 3.32
N ARG A 60 16.09 8.79 2.48
CA ARG A 60 16.53 10.13 2.92
C ARG A 60 15.63 10.72 4.02
N LEU A 61 14.33 10.46 3.99
CA LEU A 61 13.41 10.90 5.06
C LEU A 61 13.68 10.16 6.36
N VAL A 62 14.03 8.87 6.30
CA VAL A 62 14.47 8.10 7.47
C VAL A 62 15.79 8.66 8.00
N ASP A 63 16.77 8.92 7.13
CA ASP A 63 18.08 9.44 7.52
C ASP A 63 17.98 10.84 8.16
N ARG A 64 16.99 11.63 7.75
CA ARG A 64 16.66 12.94 8.33
C ARG A 64 15.85 12.86 9.64
N GLY A 65 15.47 11.66 10.08
CA GLY A 65 14.64 11.45 11.26
C GLY A 65 13.16 11.84 11.09
N ILE A 66 12.71 12.06 9.86
CA ILE A 66 11.31 12.43 9.55
C ILE A 66 10.41 11.19 9.59
N LEU A 67 10.91 10.03 9.15
CA LEU A 67 10.19 8.75 9.18
C LEU A 67 10.94 7.72 10.02
N LYS A 68 10.21 6.84 10.69
CA LYS A 68 10.78 5.66 11.34
C LYS A 68 10.61 4.44 10.45
N LYS A 69 11.70 3.68 10.35
CA LYS A 69 11.71 2.38 9.67
C LYS A 69 11.39 1.28 10.69
N VAL A 70 10.31 0.53 10.43
CA VAL A 70 9.79 -0.50 11.35
C VAL A 70 10.58 -1.80 11.27
N ARG A 71 11.01 -2.17 10.06
CA ARG A 71 11.78 -3.41 9.82
C ARG A 71 13.04 -3.13 9.03
N ALA A 72 14.19 -3.52 9.59
CA ALA A 72 15.46 -3.62 8.89
C ALA A 72 15.58 -4.98 8.20
N GLY A 73 15.25 -5.03 6.92
CA GLY A 73 15.44 -6.20 6.05
C GLY A 73 15.52 -5.76 4.58
N LYS A 74 15.48 -6.72 3.64
CA LYS A 74 15.59 -6.45 2.18
C LYS A 74 14.55 -5.43 1.68
N THR A 75 13.36 -5.42 2.28
CA THR A 75 12.30 -4.43 2.02
C THR A 75 11.93 -3.71 3.31
N PRO A 76 12.12 -2.37 3.38
CA PRO A 76 11.71 -1.60 4.55
C PRO A 76 10.18 -1.48 4.62
N TYR A 77 9.65 -1.42 5.84
CA TYR A 77 8.25 -1.12 6.14
C TYR A 77 8.18 0.09 7.06
N TYR A 78 7.07 0.81 6.97
CA TYR A 78 6.81 2.09 7.64
C TYR A 78 5.47 2.03 8.38
N TRP A 79 5.30 2.81 9.45
CA TRP A 79 4.01 2.91 10.12
C TRP A 79 3.07 3.79 9.31
N LYS A 80 1.85 3.31 9.02
CA LYS A 80 0.87 4.10 8.26
C LYS A 80 0.45 5.37 8.98
N ASP A 81 0.31 5.32 10.30
CA ASP A 81 -0.13 6.48 11.07
C ASP A 81 0.94 7.57 11.09
N GLU A 82 2.21 7.19 11.17
CA GLU A 82 3.33 8.11 11.01
C GLU A 82 3.37 8.72 9.61
N LEU A 83 3.21 7.89 8.57
CA LEU A 83 3.15 8.38 7.18
C LEU A 83 2.01 9.35 6.96
N ARG A 84 0.82 9.11 7.52
CA ARG A 84 -0.32 10.03 7.45
C ARG A 84 0.00 11.35 8.16
N ALA A 85 0.59 11.30 9.35
CA ALA A 85 0.99 12.50 10.08
C ALA A 85 2.04 13.32 9.31
N VAL A 86 2.99 12.65 8.65
CA VAL A 86 3.98 13.32 7.80
C VAL A 86 3.33 13.85 6.52
N ALA A 87 2.40 13.11 5.91
CA ALA A 87 1.69 13.56 4.71
C ALA A 87 0.93 14.87 4.95
N LEU A 88 0.30 15.02 6.12
CA LEU A 88 -0.34 16.27 6.54
C LEU A 88 0.66 17.43 6.58
N LYS A 89 1.80 17.24 7.25
CA LYS A 89 2.87 18.24 7.33
C LYS A 89 3.48 18.56 5.96
N VAL A 90 3.54 17.59 5.05
CA VAL A 90 3.98 17.81 3.67
C VAL A 90 2.97 18.69 2.93
N ALA A 91 1.67 18.42 3.08
CA ALA A 91 0.61 19.21 2.46
C ALA A 91 0.55 20.65 3.00
N GLU A 92 0.87 20.84 4.28
CA GLU A 92 1.00 22.15 4.94
C GLU A 92 2.28 22.91 4.52
N GLY A 93 3.24 22.22 3.90
CA GLY A 93 4.53 22.80 3.46
C GLY A 93 5.63 22.78 4.52
N ASP A 94 5.38 22.22 5.70
CA ASP A 94 6.34 22.10 6.81
C ASP A 94 7.48 21.12 6.49
N ILE A 95 7.20 20.11 5.66
CA ILE A 95 8.14 19.05 5.31
C ILE A 95 8.26 18.94 3.80
N CYS A 96 9.50 19.01 3.30
CA CYS A 96 9.82 18.75 1.90
C CYS A 96 10.25 17.29 1.71
N VAL A 97 9.48 16.57 0.89
CA VAL A 97 9.71 15.16 0.53
C VAL A 97 10.49 15.00 -0.76
#